data_AF-A0A9W9CRG9-F1
#
_entry.id   AF-A0A9W9CRG9-F1
#
_cell.length_a   1.000
_cell.length_b   1.000
_cell.length_c   1.000
_cell.angle_alpha   90.00
_cell.angle_beta   90.00
_cell.angle_gamma   90.00
#
_symmetry.space_group_name_H-M   'P 1'
#
loop_
_entity.id
_entity.type
_entity.pdbx_description
1 polymer ?
#
loop_
_entity_poly.entity_id
_entity_poly.type
_entity_poly.pdbx_seq_one_letter_code
_entity_poly.pdbx_strand_id
1 'polypeptide(L)'
;MQDLDPHQRPPEGIRSVYKKYQKMKLKELDQDQDIIDLSSQESDLSSKRKLRWTTLGGQYDWTAKRYPGDAPPPPFPPDIKDLLEGLPFTDTKAEAAIVNLYSPGDTLSVHRDVAETSGTGLISISLGCDAVFVIGTSASASPDTAADAEDGGVQEKVLALRLRSGSAVYMSGASRFAWHGVPQIVPNTCPNHLKNWPGTAEGGGQYEEWKGWMAGKRVNLNVRQMRD
;
A
#
# COMPACT_ATOMS: atom_id res chain seq x y z
N MET A 1 -9.76 33.06 6.23
CA MET A 1 -8.49 33.08 5.47
C MET A 1 -7.53 33.91 6.31
N GLN A 2 -6.45 33.33 6.83
CA GLN A 2 -5.44 34.13 7.55
C GLN A 2 -4.70 34.98 6.50
N ASP A 3 -4.63 36.29 6.73
CA ASP A 3 -3.85 37.21 5.90
C ASP A 3 -2.36 36.85 5.98
N LEU A 4 -1.74 36.68 4.81
CA LEU A 4 -0.30 36.43 4.70
C LEU A 4 0.42 37.78 4.52
N ASP A 5 1.28 38.14 5.47
CA ASP A 5 2.08 39.38 5.45
C ASP A 5 3.42 39.15 4.72
N PRO A 6 3.69 39.85 3.59
CA PRO A 6 4.95 39.72 2.83
C PRO A 6 6.19 40.21 3.58
N HIS A 7 6.05 40.95 4.69
CA HIS A 7 7.15 41.41 5.54
C HIS A 7 7.44 40.49 6.74
N GLN A 8 6.67 39.41 6.89
CA GLN A 8 6.85 38.46 7.98
C GLN A 8 8.21 37.75 7.87
N ARG A 9 8.96 37.75 8.97
CA ARG A 9 10.25 37.04 9.03
C ARG A 9 10.01 35.52 8.96
N PRO A 10 10.76 34.77 8.14
CA PRO A 10 10.66 33.32 8.11
C PRO A 10 10.99 32.72 9.49
N PRO A 11 10.38 31.56 9.84
CA PRO A 11 10.70 30.83 11.07
C PRO A 11 12.19 30.58 11.25
N GLU A 12 12.65 30.52 12.50
CA GLU A 12 14.07 30.38 12.82
C GLU A 12 14.68 29.08 12.23
N GLY A 13 13.93 27.98 12.24
CA GLY A 13 14.36 26.72 11.61
C GLY A 13 14.67 26.88 10.11
N ILE A 14 13.79 27.56 9.37
CA ILE A 14 13.98 27.83 7.93
C ILE A 14 15.22 28.70 7.71
N ARG A 15 15.39 29.75 8.52
CA ARG A 15 16.57 30.64 8.44
C ARG A 15 17.87 29.91 8.72
N SER A 16 17.87 28.98 9.68
CA SER A 16 19.05 28.19 10.04
C SER A 16 19.45 27.24 8.91
N VAL A 17 18.48 26.55 8.31
CA VAL A 17 18.71 25.68 7.13
C VAL A 17 19.19 26.49 5.94
N TYR A 18 18.59 27.65 5.66
CA TYR A 18 19.05 28.54 4.59
C TYR A 18 20.51 28.97 4.80
N LYS A 19 20.87 29.38 6.01
CA LYS A 19 22.26 29.77 6.34
C LYS A 19 23.25 28.59 6.29
N LYS A 20 22.82 27.35 6.60
CA LYS A 20 23.63 26.12 6.45
C LYS A 20 24.09 26.01 4.99
N TYR A 21 23.13 25.98 4.06
CA TYR A 21 23.43 25.77 2.63
C TYR A 21 24.04 26.99 1.94
N GLN A 22 23.69 28.21 2.37
CA GLN A 22 24.32 29.44 1.84
C GLN A 22 25.84 29.48 2.08
N LYS A 23 26.33 28.83 3.15
CA LYS A 23 27.75 28.84 3.54
C LYS A 23 28.50 27.56 3.14
N MET A 24 27.79 26.53 2.72
CA MET A 24 28.36 25.22 2.38
C MET A 24 29.14 25.29 1.07
N LYS A 25 30.28 24.61 1.00
CA LYS A 25 31.10 24.56 -0.23
C LYS A 25 30.54 23.51 -1.19
N LEU A 26 30.72 23.70 -2.50
CA LEU A 26 30.27 22.76 -3.55
C LEU A 26 30.60 21.29 -3.25
N LYS A 27 31.85 20.98 -2.88
CA LYS A 27 32.25 19.59 -2.55
C LYS A 27 31.52 18.99 -1.35
N GLU A 28 31.11 19.82 -0.39
CA GLU A 28 30.35 19.40 0.78
C GLU A 28 28.85 19.28 0.44
N LEU A 29 28.37 20.14 -0.47
CA LEU A 29 27.01 20.13 -1.01
C LEU A 29 26.72 18.83 -1.77
N ASP A 30 27.67 18.39 -2.61
CA ASP A 30 27.56 17.15 -3.40
C ASP A 30 27.53 15.87 -2.54
N GLN A 31 27.92 15.98 -1.26
CA GLN A 31 28.00 14.85 -0.31
C GLN A 31 26.95 14.94 0.81
N ASP A 32 26.16 16.02 0.88
CA ASP A 32 25.19 16.23 1.95
C ASP A 32 23.95 15.34 1.74
N GLN A 33 23.76 14.36 2.63
CA GLN A 33 22.66 13.40 2.55
C GLN A 33 21.27 14.00 2.82
N ASP A 34 21.21 15.22 3.37
CA ASP A 34 19.95 15.95 3.56
C ASP A 34 19.49 16.64 2.24
N ILE A 35 20.35 16.73 1.22
CA ILE A 35 20.01 17.30 -0.09
C ILE A 35 19.47 16.21 -1.00
N ILE A 36 18.21 16.38 -1.42
CA ILE A 36 17.60 15.54 -2.44
C ILE A 36 17.93 16.15 -3.81
N ASP A 37 19.02 15.68 -4.43
CA ASP A 37 19.36 16.03 -5.82
C ASP A 37 18.51 15.21 -6.80
N LEU A 38 17.68 15.90 -7.59
CA LEU A 38 16.77 15.29 -8.57
C LEU A 38 17.47 14.97 -9.91
N SER A 39 18.71 15.44 -10.10
CA SER A 39 19.50 15.37 -11.33
C SER A 39 20.68 14.40 -11.30
N SER A 40 21.10 13.91 -10.13
CA SER A 40 22.19 12.93 -9.94
C SER A 40 21.87 11.49 -10.42
N GLN A 41 20.96 11.34 -11.38
CA GLN A 41 20.49 10.04 -11.90
C GLN A 41 21.46 9.29 -12.82
N GLU A 42 22.77 9.52 -12.72
CA GLU A 42 23.77 8.67 -13.39
C GLU A 42 24.89 8.26 -12.43
N SER A 43 24.66 7.16 -11.71
CA SER A 43 25.65 6.11 -11.38
C SER A 43 25.17 5.20 -10.23
N ASP A 44 24.01 4.56 -10.40
CA ASP A 44 23.79 3.25 -9.79
C ASP A 44 22.60 2.55 -10.46
N LEU A 45 22.85 1.45 -11.19
CA LEU A 45 21.80 0.53 -11.63
C LEU A 45 21.02 -0.11 -10.43
N SER A 46 21.40 0.19 -9.19
CA SER A 46 20.67 -0.16 -7.96
C SER A 46 19.65 0.91 -7.48
N SER A 47 19.65 2.12 -8.04
CA SER A 47 18.77 3.22 -7.59
C SER A 47 17.45 3.32 -8.36
N LYS A 48 16.78 2.18 -8.57
CA LYS A 48 15.37 2.17 -8.95
C LYS A 48 14.60 2.94 -7.86
N ARG A 49 14.04 4.12 -8.17
CA ARG A 49 13.13 4.86 -7.26
C ARG A 49 12.25 3.83 -6.57
N LYS A 50 12.24 3.81 -5.23
CA LYS A 50 11.51 2.80 -4.44
C LYS A 50 10.01 2.95 -4.72
N LEU A 51 9.52 2.28 -5.76
CA LEU A 51 8.10 2.19 -6.05
C LEU A 51 7.44 1.53 -4.83
N ARG A 52 6.56 2.27 -4.15
CA ARG A 52 5.85 1.83 -2.96
C ARG A 52 4.51 1.22 -3.32
N TRP A 53 3.84 1.80 -4.31
CA TRP A 53 2.54 1.36 -4.76
C TRP A 53 2.29 1.78 -6.21
N THR A 54 1.36 1.09 -6.86
CA THR A 54 0.72 1.52 -8.11
C THR A 54 -0.77 1.17 -8.06
N THR A 55 -1.57 1.64 -9.01
CA THR A 55 -3.00 1.31 -9.10
C THR A 55 -3.33 0.66 -10.44
N LEU A 56 -4.33 -0.22 -10.44
CA LEU A 56 -4.87 -0.88 -11.63
C LEU A 56 -6.36 -0.55 -11.75
N GLY A 57 -6.85 -0.32 -12.96
CA GLY A 57 -8.23 0.07 -13.20
C GLY A 57 -8.55 1.43 -12.59
N GLY A 58 -9.55 1.48 -11.71
CA GLY A 58 -9.91 2.68 -10.95
C GLY A 58 -8.74 3.35 -10.24
N GLN A 59 -8.57 4.65 -10.49
CA GLN A 59 -7.46 5.44 -9.96
C GLN A 59 -7.89 6.09 -8.64
N TYR A 60 -7.27 5.68 -7.53
CA TYR A 60 -7.55 6.26 -6.22
C TYR A 60 -6.84 7.62 -6.07
N ASP A 61 -7.60 8.67 -5.76
CA ASP A 61 -7.04 9.99 -5.45
C ASP A 61 -6.66 10.05 -3.97
N TRP A 62 -5.36 10.07 -3.68
CA TRP A 62 -4.82 10.14 -2.33
C TRP A 62 -5.08 11.48 -1.63
N THR A 63 -5.23 12.56 -2.39
CA THR A 63 -5.47 13.91 -1.86
C THR A 63 -6.94 14.05 -1.48
N ALA A 64 -7.84 13.66 -2.39
CA ALA A 64 -9.28 13.74 -2.17
C ALA A 64 -9.86 12.52 -1.44
N LYS A 65 -9.06 11.46 -1.24
CA LYS A 65 -9.43 10.18 -0.61
C LYS A 65 -10.68 9.54 -1.21
N ARG A 66 -10.78 9.55 -2.54
CA ARG A 66 -11.94 9.03 -3.28
C ARG A 66 -11.55 8.53 -4.68
N TYR A 67 -12.44 7.76 -5.30
CA TYR A 67 -12.36 7.49 -6.73
C TYR A 67 -13.07 8.59 -7.53
N PRO A 68 -12.41 9.24 -8.51
CA PRO A 68 -13.02 10.28 -9.34
C PRO A 68 -14.27 9.78 -10.09
N GLY A 69 -15.28 10.63 -10.20
CA GLY A 69 -16.55 10.34 -10.90
C GLY A 69 -16.62 10.91 -12.32
N ASP A 70 -15.72 11.84 -12.64
CA ASP A 70 -15.90 12.76 -13.78
C ASP A 70 -15.50 12.15 -15.13
N ALA A 71 -14.84 10.99 -15.13
CA ALA A 71 -14.41 10.26 -16.32
C ALA A 71 -14.45 8.73 -16.09
N PRO A 72 -14.63 7.92 -17.15
CA PRO A 72 -14.52 6.47 -17.03
C PRO A 72 -13.08 6.10 -16.59
N PRO A 73 -12.93 5.16 -15.64
CA PRO A 73 -11.62 4.74 -15.19
C PRO A 73 -10.87 3.97 -16.30
N PRO A 74 -9.53 3.89 -16.24
CA PRO A 74 -8.77 2.93 -17.03
C PRO A 74 -9.35 1.51 -16.88
N PRO A 75 -9.31 0.67 -17.93
CA PRO A 75 -9.77 -0.70 -17.82
C PRO A 75 -8.91 -1.47 -16.82
N PHE A 76 -9.55 -2.30 -15.99
CA PHE A 76 -8.86 -3.24 -15.13
C PHE A 76 -8.21 -4.35 -15.99
N PRO A 77 -6.97 -4.79 -15.70
CA PRO A 77 -6.31 -5.83 -16.49
C PRO A 77 -7.16 -7.11 -16.59
N PRO A 78 -7.51 -7.57 -17.80
CA PRO A 78 -8.50 -8.62 -17.99
C PRO A 78 -8.04 -9.98 -17.46
N ASP A 79 -6.77 -10.31 -17.59
CA ASP A 79 -6.16 -11.53 -17.06
C ASP A 79 -6.27 -11.64 -15.53
N ILE A 80 -6.01 -10.54 -14.82
CA ILE A 80 -6.15 -10.47 -13.37
C ILE A 80 -7.64 -10.50 -12.99
N LYS A 81 -8.49 -9.80 -13.73
CA LYS A 81 -9.95 -9.80 -13.52
C LYS A 81 -10.52 -11.20 -13.63
N ASP A 82 -10.25 -11.90 -14.72
CA ASP A 82 -10.77 -13.25 -14.99
C ASP A 82 -10.31 -14.25 -13.92
N LEU A 83 -9.06 -14.16 -13.47
CA LEU A 83 -8.55 -14.96 -12.36
C LEU A 83 -9.34 -14.70 -11.07
N LEU A 84 -9.55 -13.44 -10.72
CA LEU A 84 -10.19 -13.05 -9.46
C LEU A 84 -11.68 -13.38 -9.45
N GLU A 85 -12.39 -13.09 -10.53
CA GLU A 85 -13.83 -13.34 -10.67
C GLU A 85 -14.12 -14.84 -10.88
N GLY A 86 -13.12 -15.64 -11.27
CA GLY A 86 -13.20 -17.10 -11.29
C GLY A 86 -12.94 -17.80 -9.94
N LEU A 87 -12.44 -17.07 -8.93
CA LEU A 87 -12.26 -17.58 -7.57
C LEU A 87 -13.54 -17.39 -6.74
N PRO A 88 -13.71 -18.07 -5.59
CA PRO A 88 -14.92 -17.97 -4.76
C PRO A 88 -15.00 -16.65 -3.96
N PHE A 89 -14.80 -15.51 -4.64
CA PHE A 89 -14.99 -14.14 -4.16
C PHE A 89 -16.22 -13.52 -4.83
N THR A 90 -17.34 -14.25 -4.81
CA THR A 90 -18.46 -14.12 -5.75
C THR A 90 -19.16 -12.76 -5.80
N ASP A 91 -18.96 -11.92 -4.78
CA ASP A 91 -19.70 -10.67 -4.63
C ASP A 91 -18.88 -9.43 -5.02
N THR A 92 -17.63 -9.60 -5.45
CA THR A 92 -16.71 -8.49 -5.75
C THR A 92 -16.31 -8.49 -7.22
N LYS A 93 -16.70 -7.43 -7.95
CA LYS A 93 -16.17 -7.15 -9.29
C LYS A 93 -14.78 -6.53 -9.20
N ALA A 94 -13.84 -7.00 -10.01
CA ALA A 94 -12.49 -6.42 -10.07
C ALA A 94 -12.51 -5.14 -10.92
N GLU A 95 -12.63 -3.98 -10.26
CA GLU A 95 -12.72 -2.67 -10.93
C GLU A 95 -11.55 -1.75 -10.61
N ALA A 96 -11.00 -1.84 -9.40
CA ALA A 96 -9.85 -1.09 -8.95
C ALA A 96 -8.93 -1.96 -8.11
N ALA A 97 -7.62 -1.72 -8.16
CA ALA A 97 -6.70 -2.31 -7.21
C ALA A 97 -5.58 -1.36 -6.83
N ILE A 98 -5.15 -1.46 -5.58
CA ILE A 98 -3.90 -0.88 -5.09
C ILE A 98 -2.89 -2.02 -4.99
N VAL A 99 -1.82 -1.92 -5.77
CA VAL A 99 -0.69 -2.84 -5.73
C VAL A 99 0.36 -2.24 -4.82
N ASN A 100 0.54 -2.80 -3.63
CA ASN A 100 1.56 -2.36 -2.68
C ASN A 100 2.82 -3.22 -2.79
N LEU A 101 3.97 -2.57 -2.76
CA LEU A 101 5.30 -3.18 -2.84
C LEU A 101 6.06 -2.93 -1.55
N TYR A 102 6.44 -4.02 -0.88
CA TYR A 102 7.14 -3.97 0.40
C TYR A 102 8.48 -4.71 0.35
N SER A 103 9.39 -4.29 1.21
CA SER A 103 10.61 -5.00 1.60
C SER A 103 10.63 -5.24 3.11
N PRO A 104 11.48 -6.16 3.61
CA PRO A 104 11.75 -6.27 5.04
C PRO A 104 12.08 -4.90 5.66
N GLY A 105 11.41 -4.58 6.76
CA GLY A 105 11.48 -3.27 7.42
C GLY A 105 10.36 -2.30 7.04
N ASP A 106 9.69 -2.50 5.90
CA ASP A 106 8.47 -1.76 5.59
C ASP A 106 7.30 -2.23 6.47
N THR A 107 6.38 -1.31 6.77
CA THR A 107 5.18 -1.56 7.54
C THR A 107 3.99 -0.85 6.91
N LEU A 108 2.78 -1.30 7.27
CA LEU A 108 1.55 -0.58 6.98
C LEU A 108 0.82 -0.33 8.31
N SER A 109 0.70 0.95 8.66
CA SER A 109 -0.02 1.40 9.86
C SER A 109 -1.47 0.91 9.84
N VAL A 110 -2.05 0.78 11.04
CA VAL A 110 -3.44 0.38 11.20
C VAL A 110 -4.37 1.42 10.57
N HIS A 111 -5.26 0.97 9.68
CA HIS A 111 -6.21 1.81 8.95
C HIS A 111 -7.50 1.03 8.63
N ARG A 112 -8.46 1.70 7.97
CA ARG A 112 -9.67 1.11 7.40
C ARG A 112 -9.79 1.54 5.94
N ASP A 113 -10.33 0.66 5.12
CA ASP A 113 -10.64 0.95 3.72
C ASP A 113 -12.09 1.44 3.62
N VAL A 114 -12.28 2.75 3.51
CA VAL A 114 -13.61 3.42 3.54
C VAL A 114 -13.82 4.39 2.36
N ALA A 115 -13.00 4.28 1.32
CA ALA A 115 -13.05 5.19 0.18
C ALA A 115 -14.12 4.81 -0.85
N GLU A 116 -14.51 3.54 -0.88
CA GLU A 116 -15.48 3.00 -1.82
C GLU A 116 -16.89 3.30 -1.32
N THR A 117 -17.81 3.52 -2.26
CA THR A 117 -19.24 3.64 -1.94
C THR A 117 -19.94 2.27 -1.87
N SER A 118 -19.26 1.21 -2.32
CA SER A 118 -19.80 -0.16 -2.31
C SER A 118 -19.51 -0.88 -0.98
N GLY A 119 -20.50 -1.64 -0.51
CA GLY A 119 -20.37 -2.52 0.66
C GLY A 119 -19.80 -3.92 0.34
N THR A 120 -19.43 -4.16 -0.92
CA THR A 120 -18.89 -5.45 -1.39
C THR A 120 -17.54 -5.77 -0.75
N GLY A 121 -17.21 -7.06 -0.71
CA GLY A 121 -16.01 -7.54 -0.07
C GLY A 121 -14.73 -7.03 -0.75
N LEU A 122 -13.64 -7.04 0.00
CA LEU A 122 -12.31 -6.68 -0.50
C LEU A 122 -11.44 -7.91 -0.63
N ILE A 123 -10.74 -8.06 -1.75
CA ILE A 123 -9.84 -9.20 -2.00
C ILE A 123 -8.39 -8.72 -1.82
N SER A 124 -7.61 -9.40 -0.97
CA SER A 124 -6.19 -9.09 -0.73
C SER A 124 -5.31 -10.30 -1.01
N ILE A 125 -4.56 -10.25 -2.11
CA ILE A 125 -3.66 -11.33 -2.54
C ILE A 125 -2.23 -11.03 -2.11
N SER A 126 -1.49 -12.07 -1.74
CA SER A 126 -0.13 -11.98 -1.24
C SER A 126 0.86 -12.78 -2.09
N LEU A 127 1.92 -12.14 -2.59
CA LEU A 127 3.00 -12.79 -3.33
C LEU A 127 4.37 -12.38 -2.75
N GLY A 128 5.34 -13.29 -2.78
CA GLY A 128 6.72 -13.04 -2.33
C GLY A 128 6.94 -13.35 -0.84
N CYS A 129 7.69 -12.50 -0.13
CA CYS A 129 7.95 -12.66 1.30
C CYS A 129 6.64 -12.68 2.12
N ASP A 130 6.65 -13.49 3.18
CA ASP A 130 5.55 -13.57 4.15
C ASP A 130 5.33 -12.21 4.84
N ALA A 131 4.11 -11.99 5.29
CA ALA A 131 3.76 -10.87 6.15
C ALA A 131 2.98 -11.30 7.39
N VAL A 132 3.17 -10.58 8.48
CA VAL A 132 2.23 -10.59 9.61
C VAL A 132 1.18 -9.53 9.31
N PHE A 133 -0.07 -9.96 9.21
CA PHE A 133 -1.24 -9.12 9.01
C PHE A 133 -2.09 -9.15 10.28
N VAL A 134 -2.49 -7.99 10.78
CA VAL A 134 -3.34 -7.87 11.96
C VAL A 134 -4.66 -7.26 11.53
N ILE A 135 -5.77 -7.85 11.97
CA ILE A 135 -7.13 -7.39 11.70
C ILE A 135 -7.95 -7.44 12.99
N GLY A 136 -8.75 -6.40 13.23
CA GLY A 136 -9.59 -6.28 14.41
C GLY A 136 -10.96 -5.67 14.09
N THR A 137 -12.02 -6.30 14.56
CA THR A 137 -13.36 -5.72 14.58
C THR A 137 -13.61 -5.11 15.96
N SER A 138 -13.95 -3.83 16.00
CA SER A 138 -14.46 -3.21 17.23
C SER A 138 -15.96 -3.46 17.32
N ALA A 139 -16.48 -3.64 18.54
CA ALA A 139 -17.92 -3.64 18.77
C ALA A 139 -18.48 -2.31 18.29
N SER A 140 -19.57 -2.32 17.51
CA SER A 140 -20.24 -1.08 17.14
C SER A 140 -20.69 -0.37 18.42
N ALA A 141 -20.16 0.82 18.69
CA ALA A 141 -20.79 1.75 19.60
C ALA A 141 -22.02 2.34 18.90
N SER A 142 -23.08 1.55 18.74
CA SER A 142 -24.43 2.07 18.53
C SER A 142 -24.97 2.47 19.90
N PRO A 143 -25.29 3.75 20.16
CA PRO A 143 -25.89 4.19 21.43
C PRO A 143 -27.22 3.49 21.73
N ASP A 144 -27.89 2.95 20.71
CA ASP A 144 -29.26 2.45 20.78
C ASP A 144 -29.39 0.95 21.10
N THR A 145 -28.28 0.21 21.21
CA THR A 145 -28.30 -1.24 21.51
C THR A 145 -27.71 -1.59 22.88
N ALA A 146 -27.37 -0.60 23.69
CA ALA A 146 -26.76 -0.82 25.01
C ALA A 146 -27.77 -1.18 26.11
N ALA A 147 -29.08 -1.18 25.83
CA ALA A 147 -30.12 -1.38 26.83
C ALA A 147 -30.54 -2.85 27.05
N ASP A 148 -30.23 -3.77 26.13
CA ASP A 148 -30.74 -5.16 26.20
C ASP A 148 -29.65 -6.24 26.30
N ALA A 149 -28.38 -5.87 26.54
CA ALA A 149 -27.31 -6.84 26.74
C ALA A 149 -27.15 -7.19 28.24
N GLU A 150 -28.14 -7.88 28.80
CA GLU A 150 -27.89 -8.69 30.00
C GLU A 150 -27.06 -9.91 29.57
N ASP A 151 -25.82 -9.98 30.08
CA ASP A 151 -24.85 -11.07 29.97
C ASP A 151 -24.11 -11.23 28.62
N GLY A 152 -22.86 -10.72 28.56
CA GLY A 152 -21.89 -11.01 27.48
C GLY A 152 -21.70 -9.91 26.43
N GLY A 153 -21.08 -8.80 26.83
CA GLY A 153 -20.74 -7.69 25.91
C GLY A 153 -19.98 -8.14 24.65
N VAL A 154 -20.27 -7.49 23.51
CA VAL A 154 -19.64 -7.78 22.22
C VAL A 154 -18.12 -7.62 22.34
N GLN A 155 -17.41 -8.73 22.45
CA GLN A 155 -15.97 -8.74 22.69
C GLN A 155 -15.22 -8.33 21.42
N GLU A 156 -14.28 -7.39 21.55
CA GLU A 156 -13.35 -7.06 20.46
C GLU A 156 -12.61 -8.33 20.01
N LYS A 157 -12.62 -8.59 18.71
CA LYS A 157 -11.93 -9.74 18.11
C LYS A 157 -10.76 -9.24 17.30
N VAL A 158 -9.55 -9.62 17.71
CA VAL A 158 -8.31 -9.32 17.00
C VAL A 158 -7.66 -10.63 16.56
N LEU A 159 -7.26 -10.70 15.29
CA LEU A 159 -6.55 -11.82 14.71
C LEU A 159 -5.21 -11.34 14.14
N ALA A 160 -4.17 -12.13 14.36
CA ALA A 160 -2.89 -12.00 13.68
C ALA A 160 -2.71 -13.20 12.73
N LEU A 161 -2.55 -12.91 11.45
CA LEU A 161 -2.42 -13.90 10.38
C LEU A 161 -1.03 -13.80 9.76
N ARG A 162 -0.35 -14.94 9.62
CA ARG A 162 0.86 -15.02 8.79
C ARG A 162 0.44 -15.32 7.34
N LEU A 163 0.49 -14.30 6.49
CA LEU A 163 0.16 -14.41 5.07
C LEU A 163 1.41 -14.82 4.29
N ARG A 164 1.39 -16.02 3.72
CA ARG A 164 2.46 -16.54 2.85
C ARG A 164 2.19 -16.18 1.39
N SER A 165 3.19 -16.30 0.53
CA SER A 165 2.97 -16.22 -0.91
C SER A 165 1.86 -17.18 -1.38
N GLY A 166 0.96 -16.70 -2.21
CA GLY A 166 -0.25 -17.40 -2.66
C GLY A 166 -1.47 -17.25 -1.73
N SER A 167 -1.31 -16.65 -0.54
CA SER A 167 -2.46 -16.42 0.36
C SER A 167 -3.38 -15.35 -0.20
N ALA A 168 -4.70 -15.57 -0.07
CA ALA A 168 -5.73 -14.58 -0.32
C ALA A 168 -6.57 -14.37 0.95
N VAL A 169 -6.85 -13.12 1.29
CA VAL A 169 -7.78 -12.73 2.35
C VAL A 169 -8.95 -12.02 1.71
N TYR A 170 -10.16 -12.50 1.98
CA TYR A 170 -11.40 -11.86 1.54
C TYR A 170 -12.09 -11.25 2.76
N MET A 171 -12.22 -9.92 2.77
CA MET A 171 -12.83 -9.16 3.86
C MET A 171 -14.23 -8.70 3.44
N SER A 172 -15.26 -9.43 3.88
CA SER A 172 -16.67 -9.15 3.62
C SER A 172 -17.47 -8.96 4.93
N GLY A 173 -18.70 -8.45 4.82
CA GLY A 173 -19.57 -8.18 5.96
C GLY A 173 -18.90 -7.28 7.00
N ALA A 174 -18.96 -7.64 8.28
CA ALA A 174 -18.35 -6.85 9.36
C ALA A 174 -16.82 -6.66 9.18
N SER A 175 -16.13 -7.65 8.57
CA SER A 175 -14.68 -7.58 8.37
C SER A 175 -14.26 -6.60 7.28
N ARG A 176 -15.18 -6.24 6.36
CA ARG A 176 -14.94 -5.25 5.29
C ARG A 176 -14.52 -3.89 5.84
N PHE A 177 -15.00 -3.57 7.04
CA PHE A 177 -14.70 -2.34 7.75
C PHE A 177 -13.81 -2.58 8.96
N ALA A 178 -13.13 -3.72 9.08
CA ALA A 178 -12.24 -3.96 10.21
C ALA A 178 -11.00 -3.05 10.17
N TRP A 179 -10.50 -2.68 11.34
CA TRP A 179 -9.18 -2.06 11.45
C TRP A 179 -8.12 -3.09 11.10
N HIS A 180 -7.16 -2.74 10.27
CA HIS A 180 -6.12 -3.69 9.90
C HIS A 180 -4.80 -3.02 9.51
N GLY A 181 -3.72 -3.79 9.57
CA GLY A 181 -2.37 -3.33 9.25
C GLY A 181 -1.39 -4.47 9.03
N VAL A 182 -0.19 -4.11 8.58
CA VAL A 182 0.92 -5.05 8.33
C VAL A 182 2.12 -4.61 9.16
N PRO A 183 2.26 -5.07 10.41
CA PRO A 183 3.37 -4.68 11.26
C PRO A 183 4.73 -5.24 10.82
N GLN A 184 4.76 -6.30 10.01
CA GLN A 184 6.02 -6.94 9.64
C GLN A 184 5.97 -7.65 8.29
N ILE A 185 7.02 -7.44 7.49
CA ILE A 185 7.41 -8.30 6.39
C ILE A 185 8.55 -9.22 6.85
N VAL A 186 8.38 -10.54 6.71
CA VAL A 186 9.35 -11.52 7.21
C VAL A 186 10.47 -11.71 6.18
N PRO A 187 11.73 -11.36 6.50
CA PRO A 187 12.83 -11.50 5.55
C PRO A 187 13.10 -12.97 5.18
N ASN A 188 13.66 -13.18 3.99
CA ASN A 188 14.15 -14.49 3.51
C ASN A 188 13.08 -15.60 3.42
N THR A 189 11.80 -15.23 3.26
CA THR A 189 10.67 -16.17 3.16
C THR A 189 10.08 -16.31 1.76
N CYS A 190 10.56 -15.52 0.78
CA CYS A 190 10.08 -15.62 -0.60
C CYS A 190 10.30 -17.04 -1.18
N PRO A 191 9.27 -17.69 -1.76
CA PRO A 191 9.40 -19.03 -2.34
C PRO A 191 10.45 -19.12 -3.44
N ASN A 192 11.19 -20.22 -3.49
CA ASN A 192 12.29 -20.40 -4.46
C ASN A 192 11.85 -20.17 -5.92
N HIS A 193 10.67 -20.63 -6.31
CA HIS A 193 10.15 -20.46 -7.67
C HIS A 193 9.79 -19.01 -8.03
N LEU A 194 9.58 -18.13 -7.05
CA LEU A 194 9.31 -16.70 -7.27
C LEU A 194 10.55 -15.83 -7.19
N LYS A 195 11.64 -16.27 -6.57
CA LYS A 195 12.84 -15.43 -6.33
C LYS A 195 13.36 -14.78 -7.62
N ASN A 196 13.36 -15.52 -8.71
CA ASN A 196 13.87 -15.05 -10.00
C ASN A 196 12.82 -14.32 -10.85
N TRP A 197 11.53 -14.42 -10.52
CA TRP A 197 10.48 -13.69 -11.20
C TRP A 197 10.62 -12.17 -10.94
N PRO A 198 10.31 -11.30 -11.92
CA PRO A 198 9.74 -11.57 -13.25
C PRO A 198 10.76 -11.96 -14.34
N GLY A 199 12.05 -12.04 -13.99
CA GLY A 199 13.04 -12.69 -14.85
C GLY A 199 12.79 -14.19 -14.99
N THR A 200 13.56 -14.84 -15.86
CA THR A 200 13.38 -16.27 -16.15
C THR A 200 14.62 -17.06 -15.73
N ALA A 201 14.46 -18.38 -15.52
CA ALA A 201 15.61 -19.24 -15.27
C ALA A 201 16.54 -19.31 -16.50
N GLU A 202 15.94 -19.35 -17.70
CA GLU A 202 16.58 -19.56 -19.00
C GLU A 202 17.31 -18.30 -19.51
N GLY A 203 16.96 -17.11 -19.02
CA GLY A 203 17.57 -15.85 -19.43
C GLY A 203 16.95 -15.26 -20.69
N GLY A 204 17.31 -14.01 -21.02
CA GLY A 204 16.93 -13.36 -22.28
C GLY A 204 15.46 -12.91 -22.39
N GLY A 205 14.68 -13.01 -21.32
CA GLY A 205 13.30 -12.52 -21.28
C GLY A 205 13.22 -10.99 -21.15
N GLN A 206 12.05 -10.43 -21.51
CA GLN A 206 11.78 -8.98 -21.45
C GLN A 206 12.02 -8.33 -20.07
N TYR A 207 11.97 -9.12 -18.99
CA TYR A 207 12.17 -8.66 -17.61
C TYR A 207 13.41 -9.25 -16.94
N GLU A 208 14.38 -9.75 -17.72
CA GLU A 208 15.56 -10.44 -17.16
C GLU A 208 16.39 -9.55 -16.21
N GLU A 209 16.44 -8.23 -16.45
CA GLU A 209 17.08 -7.27 -15.55
C GLU A 209 16.45 -7.20 -14.14
N TRP A 210 15.26 -7.76 -13.96
CA TRP A 210 14.54 -7.84 -12.68
C TRP A 210 14.69 -9.20 -11.99
N LYS A 211 15.52 -10.10 -12.53
CA LYS A 211 15.82 -11.37 -11.91
C LYS A 211 16.37 -11.19 -10.51
N GLY A 212 15.84 -11.96 -9.56
CA GLY A 212 16.22 -11.88 -8.15
C GLY A 212 15.49 -10.79 -7.37
N TRP A 213 14.78 -9.86 -8.04
CA TRP A 213 14.10 -8.75 -7.38
C TRP A 213 13.08 -9.24 -6.35
N MET A 214 12.29 -10.27 -6.68
CA MET A 214 11.28 -10.80 -5.76
C MET A 214 11.85 -11.47 -4.51
N ALA A 215 13.13 -11.86 -4.49
CA ALA A 215 13.71 -12.60 -3.36
C ALA A 215 13.62 -11.85 -2.02
N GLY A 216 13.65 -10.51 -2.07
CA GLY A 216 13.52 -9.62 -0.91
C GLY A 216 12.26 -8.74 -0.95
N LYS A 217 11.25 -9.12 -1.73
CA LYS A 217 10.05 -8.32 -1.94
C LYS A 217 8.78 -9.06 -1.57
N ARG A 218 7.78 -8.26 -1.24
CA ARG A 218 6.40 -8.69 -1.10
C ARG A 218 5.53 -7.79 -1.98
N VAL A 219 4.67 -8.42 -2.78
CA VAL A 219 3.63 -7.75 -3.54
C VAL A 219 2.29 -8.06 -2.89
N ASN A 220 1.51 -7.03 -2.60
CA ASN A 220 0.13 -7.17 -2.17
C ASN A 220 -0.79 -6.52 -3.20
N LEU A 221 -1.73 -7.29 -3.71
CA LEU A 221 -2.76 -6.81 -4.62
C LEU A 221 -4.06 -6.70 -3.83
N ASN A 222 -4.52 -5.47 -3.58
CA ASN A 222 -5.76 -5.18 -2.85
C ASN A 222 -6.82 -4.71 -3.86
N VAL A 223 -7.81 -5.55 -4.13
CA VAL A 223 -8.81 -5.40 -5.20
C VAL A 223 -10.17 -5.04 -4.62
N ARG A 224 -10.83 -4.10 -5.28
CA ARG A 224 -12.05 -3.45 -4.82
C ARG A 224 -13.01 -3.24 -5.99
N GLN A 225 -14.29 -3.29 -5.67
CA GLN A 225 -15.35 -2.76 -6.50
C GLN A 225 -15.64 -1.32 -6.02
N MET A 226 -15.69 -0.37 -6.96
CA MET A 226 -15.81 1.04 -6.60
C MET A 226 -17.26 1.46 -6.33
N ARG A 227 -18.21 0.88 -7.07
CA ARG A 227 -19.64 1.25 -7.05
C ARG A 227 -20.51 -0.01 -7.17
N ASP A 228 -21.75 0.04 -6.67
CA ASP A 228 -22.70 -1.08 -6.72
C ASP A 228 -23.21 -1.36 -8.15
#